data_AF-A0A6L5F416-F1
#
_entry.id   AF-A0A6L5F416-F1
#
_cell.length_a   1.000
_cell.length_b   1.000
_cell.length_c   1.000
_cell.angle_alpha   90.00
_cell.angle_beta   90.00
_cell.angle_gamma   90.00
#
_symmetry.space_group_name_H-M   'P 1'
#
loop_
_entity.id
_entity.type
_entity.pdbx_description
1 polymer ?
#
loop_
_entity_poly.entity_id
_entity_poly.type
_entity_poly.pdbx_seq_one_letter_code
_entity_poly.pdbx_strand_id
1 'polypeptide(L)'
;VVTRWWAGRKVALSGHAVAETYSVLTRLPGDLRLTPADAARLLDERFAPPLLLGPETAEHLPDVFARLEIAGGAVYDALVALAAAEHEAELATRDARAKDTYERVGVRVVVAA
;
A
#
# COMPACT_ATOMS: atom_id res chain seq x y z
N VAL A 1 14.83 8.68 6.63
CA VAL A 1 13.67 9.43 6.09
C VAL A 1 13.29 8.77 4.77
N VAL A 2 12.00 8.44 4.58
CA VAL A 2 11.50 7.70 3.39
C VAL A 2 11.97 8.27 2.06
N THR A 3 12.12 9.59 1.95
CA THR A 3 12.66 10.26 0.75
C THR A 3 14.07 9.81 0.38
N ARG A 4 14.91 9.45 1.37
CA ARG A 4 16.25 8.88 1.15
C ARG A 4 16.20 7.41 0.73
N TRP A 5 15.26 6.64 1.26
CA TRP A 5 15.07 5.24 0.84
C TRP A 5 14.55 5.16 -0.61
N TRP A 6 13.63 6.06 -0.95
CA TRP A 6 13.07 6.19 -2.30
C TRP A 6 14.09 6.74 -3.32
N ALA A 7 15.18 7.39 -2.91
CA ALA A 7 16.16 8.06 -3.78
C ALA A 7 16.46 7.36 -5.13
N GLY A 8 15.79 7.81 -6.21
CA GLY A 8 15.96 7.32 -7.58
C GLY A 8 15.29 5.98 -7.92
N ARG A 9 14.60 5.33 -6.98
CA ARG A 9 13.86 4.09 -7.22
C ARG A 9 12.53 4.38 -7.91
N LYS A 10 12.17 3.54 -8.88
CA LYS A 10 10.80 3.47 -9.39
C LYS A 10 9.95 2.78 -8.31
N VAL A 11 8.93 3.47 -7.81
CA VAL A 11 8.01 2.95 -6.78
C VAL A 11 6.59 3.05 -7.28
N ALA A 12 5.76 2.10 -6.85
CA ALA A 12 4.32 2.08 -7.10
C ALA A 12 3.59 1.99 -5.76
N LEU A 13 2.33 2.41 -5.75
CA LEU A 13 1.42 2.16 -4.65
C LEU A 13 0.59 0.90 -4.96
N SER A 14 0.22 0.15 -3.94
CA SER A 14 -0.86 -0.84 -4.09
C SER A 14 -2.18 -0.10 -4.34
N GLY A 15 -3.16 -0.77 -4.96
CA GLY A 15 -4.48 -0.18 -5.20
C GLY A 15 -5.13 0.42 -3.94
N HIS A 16 -5.05 -0.27 -2.80
CA HIS A 16 -5.55 0.25 -1.52
C HIS A 16 -4.75 1.47 -1.02
N ALA A 17 -3.42 1.43 -1.13
CA ALA A 17 -2.57 2.54 -0.73
C ALA A 17 -2.80 3.80 -1.57
N VAL A 18 -3.21 3.67 -2.84
CA VAL A 18 -3.64 4.83 -3.66
C VAL A 18 -4.84 5.52 -3.02
N ALA A 19 -5.89 4.77 -2.69
CA ALA A 19 -7.11 5.32 -2.10
C ALA A 19 -6.85 5.96 -0.73
N GLU A 20 -6.05 5.31 0.12
CA GLU A 20 -5.66 5.84 1.42
C GLU A 20 -4.84 7.12 1.30
N THR A 21 -3.83 7.12 0.42
CA THR A 21 -2.96 8.29 0.21
C THR A 21 -3.77 9.47 -0.32
N TYR A 22 -4.64 9.24 -1.30
CA TYR A 22 -5.55 10.27 -1.82
C TYR A 22 -6.45 10.85 -0.72
N SER A 23 -7.07 9.98 0.10
CA SER A 23 -7.91 10.40 1.21
C SER A 23 -7.13 11.23 2.24
N VAL A 24 -5.89 10.84 2.56
CA VAL A 24 -5.03 11.60 3.47
C VAL A 24 -4.72 12.98 2.89
N LEU A 25 -4.20 13.04 1.66
CA LEU A 25 -3.79 14.29 1.02
C LEU A 25 -4.92 15.32 0.93
N THR A 26 -6.15 14.86 0.71
CA THR A 26 -7.34 15.72 0.58
C THR A 26 -7.98 16.09 1.93
N ARG A 27 -7.52 15.52 3.04
CA ARG A 27 -8.03 15.81 4.39
C ARG A 27 -7.00 16.40 5.35
N LEU A 28 -5.77 16.65 4.90
CA LEU A 28 -4.74 17.31 5.71
C LEU A 28 -5.22 18.66 6.27
N PRO A 29 -4.67 19.13 7.40
CA PRO A 29 -5.04 20.41 7.99
C PRO A 29 -4.39 21.60 7.27
N GLY A 30 -5.12 22.72 7.21
CA GLY A 30 -4.61 24.00 6.70
C GLY A 30 -4.09 23.92 5.27
N ASP A 31 -2.99 24.63 5.03
CA ASP A 31 -2.37 24.80 3.70
C ASP A 31 -1.72 23.52 3.15
N LEU A 32 -1.65 22.45 3.96
CA LEU A 32 -1.17 21.14 3.50
C LEU A 32 -2.24 20.35 2.76
N ARG A 33 -3.51 20.77 2.84
CA ARG A 33 -4.62 20.11 2.14
C ARG A 33 -4.52 20.32 0.65
N LEU A 34 -4.49 19.23 -0.11
CA LEU A 34 -4.58 19.31 -1.56
C LEU A 34 -6.03 19.32 -2.02
N THR A 35 -6.26 20.01 -3.15
CA THR A 35 -7.51 19.82 -3.89
C THR A 35 -7.59 18.39 -4.42
N PRO A 36 -8.80 17.83 -4.64
CA PRO A 36 -8.97 16.56 -5.34
C PRO A 36 -8.15 16.43 -6.63
N ALA A 37 -8.14 17.48 -7.46
CA ALA A 37 -7.41 17.49 -8.73
C ALA A 37 -5.89 17.47 -8.53
N ASP A 38 -5.37 18.27 -7.59
CA ASP A 38 -3.93 18.27 -7.29
C ASP A 38 -3.46 16.97 -6.64
N ALA A 39 -4.27 16.35 -5.79
CA ALA A 39 -3.96 15.06 -5.21
C ALA A 39 -3.87 13.97 -6.30
N ALA A 40 -4.83 13.93 -7.23
CA ALA A 40 -4.80 12.98 -8.35
C ALA A 40 -3.56 13.19 -9.24
N ARG A 41 -3.27 14.45 -9.61
CA ARG A 41 -2.11 14.80 -10.41
C ARG A 41 -0.79 14.43 -9.72
N LEU A 42 -0.67 14.71 -8.42
CA LEU A 42 0.50 14.36 -7.64
C LEU A 42 0.73 12.84 -7.61
N LEU A 43 -0.34 12.05 -7.45
CA LEU A 43 -0.21 10.59 -7.43
C LEU A 43 0.26 10.05 -8.78
N ASP A 44 -0.27 10.57 -9.88
CA ASP A 44 0.11 10.18 -11.25
C ASP A 44 1.56 10.58 -11.58
N GLU A 45 1.99 11.78 -11.19
CA GLU A 45 3.35 12.27 -11.45
C GLU A 45 4.43 11.56 -10.60
N ARG A 46 4.08 11.09 -9.41
CA ARG A 46 5.07 10.59 -8.42
C ARG A 46 5.23 9.09 -8.41
N PHE A 47 4.21 8.33 -8.78
CA PHE A 47 4.24 6.86 -8.68
C PHE A 47 4.12 6.23 -10.07
N ALA A 48 4.72 5.05 -10.22
CA ALA A 48 4.41 4.18 -11.35
C ALA A 48 2.94 3.72 -11.26
N PRO A 49 2.36 3.16 -12.35
CA PRO A 49 1.02 2.59 -12.33
C PRO A 49 0.83 1.67 -11.11
N PRO A 50 -0.34 1.74 -10.44
CA PRO A 50 -0.54 1.05 -9.18
C PRO A 50 -0.51 -0.47 -9.36
N LEU A 51 -0.01 -1.15 -8.33
CA LEU A 51 -0.08 -2.60 -8.23
C LEU A 51 -1.49 -2.97 -7.75
N LEU A 52 -2.34 -3.33 -8.69
CA LEU A 52 -3.72 -3.73 -8.42
C LEU A 52 -3.75 -5.20 -8.04
N LEU A 53 -4.53 -5.54 -7.01
CA LEU A 53 -4.82 -6.93 -6.68
C LEU A 53 -5.61 -7.56 -7.83
N GLY A 54 -5.21 -8.75 -8.24
CA GLY A 54 -5.86 -9.52 -9.28
C GLY A 54 -7.30 -9.90 -8.93
N PRO A 55 -8.17 -10.05 -9.94
CA PRO A 55 -9.60 -10.32 -9.72
C PRO A 55 -9.84 -11.63 -8.97
N GLU A 56 -9.07 -12.68 -9.25
CA GLU A 56 -9.22 -13.99 -8.59
C GLU A 56 -9.05 -13.89 -7.07
N THR A 57 -7.97 -13.27 -6.60
CA THR A 57 -7.74 -13.07 -5.16
C THR A 57 -8.74 -12.09 -4.57
N ALA A 58 -9.08 -11.02 -5.30
CA ALA A 58 -10.04 -10.02 -4.86
C ALA A 58 -11.44 -10.62 -4.61
N GLU A 59 -11.88 -11.55 -5.46
CA GLU A 59 -13.16 -12.25 -5.32
C GLU A 59 -13.21 -13.19 -4.11
N HIS A 60 -12.07 -13.72 -3.67
CA HIS A 60 -11.96 -14.71 -2.60
C HIS A 60 -11.30 -14.16 -1.31
N LEU A 61 -11.28 -12.84 -1.13
CA LEU A 61 -10.61 -12.19 0.00
C LEU A 61 -10.99 -12.76 1.38
N PRO A 62 -12.28 -13.03 1.70
CA PRO A 62 -12.62 -13.63 2.99
C PRO A 62 -11.94 -14.98 3.23
N ASP A 63 -11.88 -15.84 2.22
CA ASP A 63 -11.23 -17.15 2.32
C ASP A 63 -9.71 -17.02 2.40
N VAL A 64 -9.12 -16.08 1.64
CA VAL A 64 -7.69 -15.76 1.72
C VAL A 64 -7.35 -15.29 3.14
N PHE A 65 -8.08 -14.34 3.70
CA PHE A 65 -7.82 -13.83 5.04
C PHE A 65 -8.04 -14.89 6.13
N ALA A 66 -9.07 -15.73 6.00
CA ALA A 66 -9.31 -16.83 6.91
C ALA A 66 -8.13 -17.82 6.91
N ARG A 67 -7.62 -18.21 5.74
CA ARG A 67 -6.45 -19.11 5.62
C ARG A 67 -5.17 -18.51 6.18
N LEU A 68 -5.02 -17.18 6.10
CA LEU A 68 -3.88 -16.45 6.64
C LEU A 68 -4.07 -16.04 8.11
N GLU A 69 -5.21 -16.38 8.72
CA GLU A 69 -5.60 -16.00 10.09
C GLU A 69 -5.58 -14.48 10.32
N ILE A 70 -5.85 -13.69 9.27
CA ILE A 70 -5.85 -12.22 9.29
C ILE A 70 -7.27 -11.73 9.57
N ALA A 71 -7.41 -10.83 10.54
CA ALA A 71 -8.71 -10.27 10.93
C ALA A 71 -8.59 -8.81 11.39
N GLY A 72 -9.73 -8.12 11.44
CA GLY A 72 -9.84 -6.75 11.94
C GLY A 72 -9.04 -5.75 11.11
N GLY A 73 -8.40 -4.79 11.77
CA GLY A 73 -7.67 -3.71 11.09
C GLY A 73 -6.48 -4.19 10.23
N ALA A 74 -5.92 -5.37 10.51
CA ALA A 74 -4.82 -5.95 9.74
C ALA A 74 -5.20 -6.29 8.30
N VAL A 75 -6.50 -6.36 7.98
CA VAL A 75 -7.00 -6.58 6.61
C VAL A 75 -6.48 -5.52 5.64
N TYR A 76 -6.38 -4.25 6.05
CA TYR A 76 -5.89 -3.19 5.16
C TYR A 76 -4.41 -3.35 4.82
N ASP A 77 -3.58 -3.71 5.80
CA ASP A 77 -2.18 -4.08 5.59
C ASP A 77 -2.04 -5.32 4.70
N ALA A 78 -2.91 -6.31 4.87
CA ALA A 78 -2.91 -7.54 4.07
C ALA A 78 -3.24 -7.27 2.61
N LEU A 79 -4.16 -6.34 2.31
CA LEU A 79 -4.48 -5.94 0.94
C LEU A 79 -3.28 -5.32 0.23
N VAL A 80 -2.48 -4.52 0.95
CA VAL A 80 -1.22 -3.98 0.42
C VAL A 80 -0.23 -5.11 0.14
N ALA A 81 -0.08 -6.04 1.08
CA ALA A 81 0.86 -7.16 0.96
C ALA A 81 0.48 -8.15 -0.15
N LEU A 82 -0.80 -8.49 -0.30
CA LEU A 82 -1.28 -9.39 -1.35
C LEU A 82 -1.00 -8.79 -2.74
N ALA A 83 -1.30 -7.50 -2.93
CA ALA A 83 -1.00 -6.81 -4.18
C ALA A 83 0.52 -6.77 -4.46
N ALA A 84 1.35 -6.56 -3.45
CA ALA A 84 2.80 -6.63 -3.64
C ALA A 84 3.28 -8.05 -3.98
N ALA A 85 2.74 -9.07 -3.31
CA ALA A 85 3.09 -10.47 -3.53
C ALA A 85 2.73 -10.96 -4.95
N GLU A 86 1.52 -10.65 -5.44
CA GLU A 86 1.08 -11.03 -6.79
C GLU A 86 1.92 -10.40 -7.91
N HIS A 87 2.47 -9.22 -7.66
CA HIS A 87 3.34 -8.50 -8.60
C HIS A 87 4.82 -8.76 -8.35
N GLU A 88 5.16 -9.72 -7.47
CA GLU A 88 6.54 -10.08 -7.08
C GLU A 88 7.37 -8.89 -6.57
N ALA A 89 6.71 -7.86 -6.05
CA ALA A 89 7.32 -6.62 -5.59
C ALA A 89 7.77 -6.71 -4.14
N GLU A 90 8.83 -5.98 -3.78
CA GLU A 90 9.20 -5.76 -2.39
C GLU A 90 8.28 -4.71 -1.76
N LEU A 91 7.67 -5.05 -0.62
CA LEU A 91 6.83 -4.14 0.14
C LEU A 91 7.70 -3.26 1.04
N ALA A 92 7.67 -1.96 0.81
CA ALA A 92 8.32 -0.99 1.67
C ALA A 92 7.32 -0.38 2.66
N THR A 93 7.64 -0.42 3.95
CA THR A 93 6.75 0.08 5.01
C THR A 93 7.52 0.87 6.05
N ARG A 94 6.86 1.86 6.64
CA ARG A 94 7.33 2.50 7.88
C ARG A 94 6.69 1.90 9.13
N ASP A 95 5.61 1.15 8.97
CA ASP A 95 4.88 0.59 10.09
C ASP A 95 5.43 -0.79 10.43
N ALA A 96 6.38 -0.83 11.36
CA ALA A 96 6.95 -2.08 11.85
C ALA A 96 5.91 -2.93 12.61
N ARG A 97 4.78 -2.37 13.04
CA ARG A 97 3.74 -3.10 13.78
C ARG A 97 2.95 -4.06 12.88
N ALA A 98 2.87 -3.76 11.59
CA ALA A 98 2.18 -4.59 10.60
C ALA A 98 3.04 -5.73 10.04
N LYS A 99 4.28 -5.89 10.54
CA LYS A 99 5.24 -6.90 10.06
C LYS A 99 4.67 -8.32 10.08
N ASP A 100 3.96 -8.69 11.14
CA ASP A 100 3.33 -10.02 11.27
C ASP A 100 2.33 -10.28 10.14
N THR A 101 1.52 -9.29 9.77
CA THR A 101 0.59 -9.38 8.63
C THR A 101 1.32 -9.62 7.32
N TYR A 102 2.39 -8.88 7.07
CA TYR A 102 3.17 -9.01 5.84
C TYR A 102 3.89 -10.37 5.76
N GLU A 103 4.39 -10.87 6.89
CA GLU A 103 5.03 -12.18 6.99
C GLU A 103 4.03 -13.33 6.75
N ARG A 104 2.80 -13.23 7.26
CA ARG A 104 1.73 -14.20 6.97
C ARG A 104 1.39 -14.27 5.48
N VAL A 105 1.36 -13.12 4.80
CA VAL A 105 1.16 -13.07 3.34
C VAL A 105 2.37 -13.61 2.57
N GLY A 106 3.55 -13.62 3.19
CA GLY A 106 4.80 -14.13 2.58
C GLY A 106 5.48 -13.13 1.63
N VAL A 107 5.14 -11.85 1.69
CA VAL A 107 5.78 -10.82 0.86
C VAL A 107 7.15 -10.44 1.42
N ARG A 108 8.10 -10.10 0.55
CA ARG A 108 9.39 -9.53 0.99
C ARG A 108 9.17 -8.12 1.51
N VAL A 109 9.58 -7.86 2.75
CA VAL A 109 9.38 -6.57 3.42
C VAL A 109 10.70 -5.82 3.61
N VAL A 110 10.68 -4.52 3.32
CA VAL A 110 11.74 -3.58 3.64
C VAL A 110 11.20 -2.51 4.60
N VAL A 111 11.76 -2.43 5.80
CA VAL A 111 11.42 -1.37 6.75
C VAL A 111 12.20 -0.10 6.38
N ALA A 112 11.50 0.93 5.93
CA ALA A 112 12.09 2.20 5.49
C ALA A 112 12.23 3.19 6.67
N ALA A 113 13.46 3.34 7.18
CA ALA A 113 13.83 4.29 8.24
C ALA A 113 14.14 5.72 7.72
#